data_AF-A0A0P4ZYI3-F1
#
_entry.id   AF-A0A0P4ZYI3-F1
#
_cell.length_a   1.000
_cell.length_b   1.000
_cell.length_c   1.000
_cell.angle_alpha   90.00
_cell.angle_beta   90.00
_cell.angle_gamma   90.00
#
_symmetry.space_group_name_H-M   'P 1'
#
loop_
_entity.id
_entity.type
_entity.pdbx_description
1 polymer ?
#
loop_
_entity_poly.entity_id
_entity_poly.type
_entity_poly.pdbx_seq_one_letter_code
_entity_poly.pdbx_strand_id
1 'polypeptide(L)'
;MKLPIAILVLLAFLNLSASVSVGSKAEKKKMVCYYGSWAVYRPGAGKFDVEDLDPFICTHIIYGFAGLGYDNTIISLDPYNDLPENGGKGAMVRFTGLKNQNPELKAILAIGGWNEGSEKYSKMVSSPAERAKFTNSVVDFLLKYNFDGLDFDWEYPSNRGGIPADKENFIYMIEELKAAFSPHGLLLTAAVSAGKTTIDTAYDVPAMSRILDHIHIMAYDFHGAWEDFTGHNSPLYSNPEIDYGEFATFNQDYAVNYWLDKGADPSKLVLGMGLYGRGFILSNPANNGFYASANQPISAGPYTREPGIWGYNEICEKFAAEPGTWTVVVDPFYMSPYTYKGNQWMGYDDQDSLKTKAQYAASKGLGGAMVWSVETDDFHGTCHGTPFILIKTIYETLNGPIVYPTPPTGEPTQPTVTGPAPTGEFTTGGYSTTKDPRPTTVTPPPSQTCQSEGYFPDPNDCGKYYLCVPSGSEWVVYYYECGAGTVFDPSINNCNFPYNVPGCENYPGKRDVQH
;
A
#
# COMPACT_ATOMS: atom_id res chain seq x y z
N MET A 1 16.65 32.70 73.24
CA MET A 1 16.62 33.92 72.39
C MET A 1 18.01 34.13 71.82
N LYS A 2 18.12 34.11 70.47
CA LYS A 2 19.24 34.51 69.58
C LYS A 2 20.49 33.59 69.39
N LEU A 3 20.62 33.19 68.12
CA LEU A 3 21.71 32.61 67.29
C LEU A 3 22.92 33.59 67.09
N PRO A 4 23.99 33.37 66.27
CA PRO A 4 24.57 32.18 65.56
C PRO A 4 26.16 32.11 65.45
N ILE A 5 26.66 31.16 64.61
CA ILE A 5 27.94 31.08 63.82
C ILE A 5 29.17 30.50 64.60
N ALA A 6 29.98 29.50 64.18
CA ALA A 6 30.37 28.95 62.87
C ALA A 6 31.12 27.59 62.97
N ILE A 7 31.09 26.83 61.86
CA ILE A 7 32.12 25.92 61.29
C ILE A 7 32.40 24.57 62.00
N LEU A 8 32.01 23.46 61.34
CA LEU A 8 32.79 22.23 61.39
C LEU A 8 32.71 21.45 60.06
N VAL A 9 33.88 20.97 59.68
CA VAL A 9 34.29 20.23 58.47
C VAL A 9 33.61 18.86 58.39
N LEU A 10 33.15 18.45 57.20
CA LEU A 10 32.89 17.03 56.90
C LEU A 10 33.49 16.61 55.56
N LEU A 11 34.31 15.56 55.63
CA LEU A 11 34.95 14.85 54.52
C LEU A 11 33.91 14.21 53.59
N ALA A 12 34.04 14.43 52.28
CA ALA A 12 33.36 13.65 51.26
C ALA A 12 34.39 12.76 50.55
N PHE A 13 34.28 11.44 50.77
CA PHE A 13 34.97 10.41 50.00
C PHE A 13 34.35 10.33 48.59
N LEU A 14 35.15 10.57 47.55
CA LEU A 14 34.78 10.23 46.18
C LEU A 14 34.85 8.71 45.99
N ASN A 15 33.69 8.05 45.93
CA ASN A 15 33.56 6.77 45.26
C ASN A 15 33.25 7.03 43.79
N LEU A 16 34.27 6.91 42.93
CA LEU A 16 34.10 6.94 41.48
C LEU A 16 33.74 5.53 41.02
N SER A 17 32.46 5.19 41.08
CA SER A 17 31.92 4.00 40.42
C SER A 17 31.88 4.29 38.92
N ALA A 18 32.81 3.71 38.15
CA ALA A 18 32.71 3.71 36.70
C ALA A 18 31.51 2.84 36.29
N SER A 19 30.36 3.48 36.05
CA SER A 19 29.22 2.86 35.41
C SER A 19 29.61 2.55 33.97
N VAL A 20 29.91 1.29 33.68
CA VAL A 20 29.95 0.78 32.31
C VAL A 20 28.53 0.94 31.77
N SER A 21 28.29 1.95 30.94
CA SER A 21 27.06 2.02 30.16
C SER A 21 27.10 0.88 29.17
N VAL A 22 26.42 -0.21 29.48
CA VAL A 22 25.96 -1.15 28.45
C VAL A 22 25.16 -0.28 27.49
N GLY A 23 25.71 0.00 26.32
CA GLY A 23 25.02 0.72 25.27
C GLY A 23 23.76 -0.05 24.95
N SER A 24 22.62 0.44 25.43
CA SER A 24 21.31 0.02 24.95
C SER A 24 21.36 0.16 23.44
N LYS A 25 21.29 -0.96 22.72
CA LYS A 25 21.10 -0.95 21.26
C LYS A 25 19.77 -0.22 21.08
N ALA A 26 19.83 1.02 20.56
CA ALA A 26 18.61 1.81 20.35
C ALA A 26 17.59 0.95 19.59
N GLU A 27 16.38 0.84 20.12
CA GLU A 27 15.32 0.05 19.48
C GLU A 27 15.09 0.61 18.08
N LYS A 28 15.08 -0.27 17.06
CA LYS A 28 14.82 0.12 15.68
C LYS A 28 13.45 0.80 15.60
N LYS A 29 13.39 1.93 14.91
CA LYS A 29 12.13 2.59 14.55
C LYS A 29 11.37 1.73 13.55
N LYS A 30 10.04 1.81 13.61
CA LYS A 30 9.16 1.02 12.78
C LYS A 30 9.23 1.55 11.34
N MET A 31 9.44 0.65 10.38
CA MET A 31 9.19 0.88 8.97
C MET A 31 8.00 -0.01 8.58
N VAL A 32 6.84 0.59 8.38
CA VAL A 32 5.57 -0.07 8.10
C VAL A 32 5.26 0.09 6.61
N CYS A 33 4.96 -1.00 5.92
CA CYS A 33 4.86 -1.02 4.47
C CYS A 33 3.55 -1.66 4.02
N TYR A 34 2.63 -0.87 3.47
CA TYR A 34 1.41 -1.41 2.86
C TYR A 34 1.71 -2.00 1.50
N TYR A 35 1.15 -3.17 1.25
CA TYR A 35 1.11 -3.87 -0.03
C TYR A 35 -0.35 -3.96 -0.49
N GLY A 36 -0.66 -3.32 -1.62
CA GLY A 36 -1.97 -3.44 -2.26
C GLY A 36 -2.07 -4.74 -3.06
N SER A 37 -2.88 -5.70 -2.61
CA SER A 37 -3.00 -7.03 -3.23
C SER A 37 -3.47 -7.01 -4.68
N TRP A 38 -4.14 -5.94 -5.11
CA TRP A 38 -4.55 -5.72 -6.49
C TRP A 38 -3.40 -5.39 -7.44
N ALA A 39 -2.21 -5.05 -6.91
CA ALA A 39 -1.04 -4.71 -7.71
C ALA A 39 -0.56 -5.88 -8.59
N VAL A 40 -0.91 -7.12 -8.24
CA VAL A 40 -0.63 -8.32 -9.04
C VAL A 40 -1.31 -8.28 -10.42
N TYR A 41 -2.34 -7.46 -10.58
CA TYR A 41 -3.09 -7.29 -11.82
C TYR A 41 -2.69 -6.06 -12.63
N ARG A 42 -1.73 -5.27 -12.15
CA ARG A 42 -1.21 -4.14 -12.93
C ARG A 42 -0.50 -4.65 -14.19
N PRO A 43 -0.56 -3.90 -15.30
CA PRO A 43 0.03 -4.33 -16.56
C PRO A 43 1.56 -4.19 -16.57
N GLY A 44 2.22 -5.07 -17.33
CA GLY A 44 3.64 -4.93 -17.68
C GLY A 44 4.54 -4.79 -16.45
N ALA A 45 5.44 -3.81 -16.49
CA ALA A 45 6.38 -3.51 -15.40
C ALA A 45 5.71 -2.89 -14.15
N GLY A 46 4.40 -2.63 -14.20
CA GLY A 46 3.63 -2.22 -13.03
C GLY A 46 3.17 -3.39 -12.17
N LYS A 47 3.24 -4.63 -12.68
CA LYS A 47 2.83 -5.83 -11.96
C LYS A 47 3.72 -6.02 -10.73
N PHE A 48 3.10 -6.19 -9.57
CA PHE A 48 3.79 -6.44 -8.30
C PHE A 48 3.05 -7.53 -7.55
N ASP A 49 3.72 -8.65 -7.28
CA ASP A 49 3.20 -9.78 -6.49
C ASP A 49 3.98 -9.90 -5.17
N VAL A 50 3.59 -10.85 -4.33
CA VAL A 50 4.20 -11.10 -3.02
C VAL A 50 5.71 -11.36 -3.13
N GLU A 51 6.14 -12.05 -4.18
CA GLU A 51 7.54 -12.42 -4.41
C GLU A 51 8.44 -11.23 -4.74
N ASP A 52 7.86 -10.08 -5.12
CA ASP A 52 8.61 -8.86 -5.37
C ASP A 52 8.98 -8.12 -4.07
N LEU A 53 8.34 -8.45 -2.93
CA LEU A 53 8.64 -7.84 -1.63
C LEU A 53 10.02 -8.25 -1.12
N ASP A 54 10.86 -7.25 -0.84
CA ASP A 54 12.08 -7.45 -0.06
C ASP A 54 11.73 -7.51 1.44
N PRO A 55 11.92 -8.65 2.13
CA PRO A 55 11.51 -8.80 3.52
C PRO A 55 12.42 -8.05 4.52
N PHE A 56 13.49 -7.38 4.07
CA PHE A 56 14.45 -6.69 4.93
C PHE A 56 14.34 -5.15 4.91
N ILE A 57 13.61 -4.58 3.95
CA ILE A 57 13.43 -3.11 3.84
C ILE A 57 12.31 -2.58 4.73
N CYS A 58 11.54 -3.47 5.38
CA CYS A 58 10.44 -3.16 6.27
C CYS A 58 10.56 -3.94 7.58
N THR A 59 10.03 -3.37 8.66
CA THR A 59 9.86 -4.09 9.95
C THR A 59 8.49 -4.75 10.05
N HIS A 60 7.49 -4.11 9.45
CA HIS A 60 6.11 -4.57 9.39
C HIS A 60 5.63 -4.44 7.95
N ILE A 61 5.06 -5.49 7.39
CA ILE A 61 4.38 -5.47 6.10
C ILE A 61 2.89 -5.66 6.33
N ILE A 62 2.06 -4.90 5.63
CA ILE A 62 0.60 -4.91 5.78
C ILE A 62 -0.03 -5.33 4.45
N TYR A 63 -0.78 -6.44 4.47
CA TYR A 63 -1.52 -6.94 3.32
C TYR A 63 -2.86 -6.21 3.22
N GLY A 64 -3.01 -5.35 2.22
CA GLY A 64 -4.25 -4.65 1.90
C GLY A 64 -5.00 -5.34 0.76
N PHE A 65 -6.26 -5.76 0.87
CA PHE A 65 -7.10 -5.74 2.06
C PHE A 65 -7.99 -6.98 2.15
N ALA A 66 -8.37 -7.33 3.37
CA ALA A 66 -9.59 -8.06 3.66
C ALA A 66 -10.79 -7.09 3.76
N GLY A 67 -11.99 -7.65 3.74
CA GLY A 67 -13.24 -6.89 3.84
C GLY A 67 -14.16 -7.37 4.95
N LEU A 68 -15.21 -6.58 5.19
CA LEU A 68 -16.31 -6.95 6.08
C LEU A 68 -17.47 -7.53 5.28
N GLY A 69 -17.80 -8.80 5.54
CA GLY A 69 -18.94 -9.50 4.96
C GLY A 69 -20.27 -9.01 5.52
N TYR A 70 -21.36 -9.23 4.78
CA TYR A 70 -22.71 -8.83 5.19
C TYR A 70 -23.22 -9.54 6.46
N ASP A 71 -22.58 -10.65 6.82
CA ASP A 71 -22.85 -11.37 8.05
C ASP A 71 -21.95 -10.91 9.21
N ASN A 72 -21.26 -9.77 9.08
CA ASN A 72 -20.34 -9.20 10.07
C ASN A 72 -19.12 -10.09 10.37
N THR A 73 -18.68 -10.89 9.41
CA THR A 73 -17.41 -11.64 9.50
C THR A 73 -16.36 -11.08 8.55
N ILE A 74 -15.08 -11.28 8.88
CA ILE A 74 -13.99 -10.95 7.96
C ILE A 74 -14.01 -11.88 6.74
N ILE A 75 -13.79 -11.30 5.55
CA ILE A 75 -13.74 -12.02 4.27
C ILE A 75 -12.51 -11.60 3.46
N SER A 76 -12.05 -12.47 2.56
CA SER A 76 -11.14 -12.09 1.48
C SER A 76 -11.93 -11.36 0.39
N LEU A 77 -11.35 -10.28 -0.14
CA LEU A 77 -11.94 -9.51 -1.25
C LEU A 77 -11.61 -10.11 -2.62
N ASP A 78 -10.51 -10.88 -2.72
CA ASP A 78 -10.16 -11.66 -3.90
C ASP A 78 -9.75 -13.09 -3.50
N PRO A 79 -10.71 -14.00 -3.28
CA PRO A 79 -10.40 -15.36 -2.86
C PRO A 79 -9.51 -16.13 -3.83
N TYR A 80 -9.54 -15.81 -5.13
CA TYR A 80 -8.70 -16.49 -6.11
C TYR A 80 -7.22 -16.13 -5.94
N ASN A 81 -6.90 -14.87 -5.64
CA ASN A 81 -5.53 -14.46 -5.37
C ASN A 81 -5.11 -14.76 -3.92
N ASP A 82 -5.94 -14.38 -2.96
CA ASP A 82 -5.61 -14.33 -1.53
C ASP A 82 -5.46 -15.73 -0.92
N LEU A 83 -6.38 -16.63 -1.27
CA LEU A 83 -6.60 -17.88 -0.54
C LEU A 83 -6.08 -19.10 -1.30
N PRO A 84 -5.51 -20.12 -0.63
CA PRO A 84 -5.12 -21.38 -1.28
C PRO A 84 -6.31 -22.31 -1.55
N GLU A 85 -7.45 -22.08 -0.89
CA GLU A 85 -8.66 -22.86 -1.08
C GLU A 85 -9.15 -22.80 -2.54
N ASN A 86 -9.80 -23.88 -2.98
CA ASN A 86 -10.39 -23.99 -4.33
C ASN A 86 -9.40 -23.72 -5.48
N GLY A 87 -8.11 -24.01 -5.27
CA GLY A 87 -7.07 -23.80 -6.29
C GLY A 87 -6.66 -22.35 -6.47
N GLY A 88 -6.98 -21.48 -5.52
CA GLY A 88 -6.48 -20.11 -5.49
C GLY A 88 -4.96 -20.05 -5.27
N LYS A 89 -4.37 -18.89 -5.53
CA LYS A 89 -2.92 -18.69 -5.52
C LYS A 89 -2.35 -18.71 -4.10
N GLY A 90 -3.15 -18.39 -3.08
CA GLY A 90 -2.71 -18.37 -1.68
C GLY A 90 -1.75 -17.22 -1.32
N ALA A 91 -1.97 -16.03 -1.88
CA ALA A 91 -1.09 -14.87 -1.68
C ALA A 91 -0.93 -14.49 -0.20
N MET A 92 -1.97 -14.63 0.63
CA MET A 92 -1.86 -14.38 2.06
C MET A 92 -0.86 -15.33 2.76
N VAL A 93 -0.86 -16.61 2.37
CA VAL A 93 0.09 -17.60 2.92
C VAL A 93 1.51 -17.34 2.43
N ARG A 94 1.68 -16.96 1.16
CA ARG A 94 3.00 -16.58 0.62
C ARG A 94 3.53 -15.33 1.33
N PHE A 95 2.65 -14.35 1.59
CA PHE A 95 2.98 -13.08 2.24
C PHE A 95 3.45 -13.29 3.68
N THR A 96 2.70 -14.05 4.48
CA THR A 96 3.13 -14.38 5.84
C THR A 96 4.37 -15.30 5.84
N GLY A 97 4.58 -16.06 4.76
CA GLY A 97 5.77 -16.86 4.51
C GLY A 97 7.07 -16.07 4.34
N LEU A 98 7.02 -14.76 4.03
CA LEU A 98 8.20 -13.89 3.97
C LEU A 98 8.98 -13.85 5.30
N LYS A 99 8.31 -14.13 6.42
CA LYS A 99 8.93 -14.29 7.75
C LYS A 99 9.95 -15.43 7.84
N ASN A 100 9.89 -16.40 6.92
CA ASN A 100 10.91 -17.46 6.84
C ASN A 100 12.25 -16.91 6.33
N GLN A 101 12.24 -15.80 5.60
CA GLN A 101 13.45 -15.11 5.14
C GLN A 101 13.94 -14.10 6.19
N ASN A 102 13.01 -13.38 6.83
CA ASN A 102 13.29 -12.46 7.93
C ASN A 102 12.42 -12.79 9.15
N PRO A 103 12.91 -13.56 10.14
CA PRO A 103 12.12 -13.91 11.33
C PRO A 103 11.75 -12.74 12.25
N GLU A 104 12.40 -11.57 12.10
CA GLU A 104 12.02 -10.35 12.84
C GLU A 104 10.81 -9.63 12.20
N LEU A 105 10.50 -9.92 10.94
CA LEU A 105 9.42 -9.28 10.19
C LEU A 105 8.05 -9.62 10.77
N LYS A 106 7.16 -8.64 10.81
CA LYS A 106 5.75 -8.81 11.15
C LYS A 106 4.88 -8.67 9.91
N ALA A 107 4.02 -9.65 9.68
CA ALA A 107 3.05 -9.64 8.59
C ALA A 107 1.65 -9.41 9.17
N ILE A 108 1.03 -8.29 8.84
CA ILE A 108 -0.27 -7.84 9.37
C ILE A 108 -1.30 -7.83 8.23
N LEU A 109 -2.55 -8.16 8.53
CA LEU A 109 -3.66 -8.04 7.57
C LEU A 109 -4.39 -6.73 7.80
N ALA A 110 -4.58 -5.92 6.76
CA ALA A 110 -5.48 -4.77 6.84
C ALA A 110 -6.91 -5.15 6.44
N ILE A 111 -7.89 -4.59 7.15
CA ILE A 111 -9.31 -4.66 6.78
C ILE A 111 -9.86 -3.23 6.60
N GLY A 112 -10.63 -3.02 5.55
CA GLY A 112 -11.26 -1.73 5.25
C GLY A 112 -10.66 -1.08 4.01
N GLY A 113 -10.17 0.16 4.17
CA GLY A 113 -9.74 1.01 3.08
C GLY A 113 -10.91 1.70 2.36
N TRP A 114 -10.58 2.73 1.59
CA TRP A 114 -11.54 3.63 0.94
C TRP A 114 -12.72 2.94 0.24
N ASN A 115 -12.44 1.89 -0.56
CA ASN A 115 -13.43 1.21 -1.41
C ASN A 115 -14.41 0.32 -0.64
N GLU A 116 -14.07 -0.11 0.58
CA GLU A 116 -14.97 -0.89 1.42
C GLU A 116 -16.12 -0.04 2.00
N GLY A 117 -15.98 1.28 2.00
CA GLY A 117 -16.97 2.20 2.55
C GLY A 117 -16.99 2.20 4.09
N SER A 118 -17.94 2.93 4.68
CA SER A 118 -18.02 3.15 6.14
C SER A 118 -19.28 2.57 6.78
N GLU A 119 -20.43 2.59 6.09
CA GLU A 119 -21.73 2.26 6.67
C GLU A 119 -21.82 0.86 7.29
N LYS A 120 -21.20 -0.15 6.66
CA LYS A 120 -21.23 -1.52 7.17
C LYS A 120 -20.42 -1.68 8.47
N TYR A 121 -19.32 -0.95 8.60
CA TYR A 121 -18.54 -0.90 9.83
C TYR A 121 -19.33 -0.24 10.94
N SER A 122 -19.96 0.92 10.69
CA SER A 122 -20.85 1.60 11.65
C SER A 122 -21.94 0.68 12.18
N LYS A 123 -22.62 -0.07 11.29
CA LYS A 123 -23.65 -1.04 11.67
C LYS A 123 -23.08 -2.18 12.53
N MET A 124 -21.95 -2.76 12.14
CA MET A 124 -21.31 -3.86 12.88
C MET A 124 -20.90 -3.42 14.28
N VAL A 125 -20.25 -2.25 14.43
CA VAL A 125 -19.75 -1.80 15.74
C VAL A 125 -20.85 -1.38 16.71
N SER A 126 -22.06 -1.11 16.21
CA SER A 126 -23.18 -0.65 17.03
C SER A 126 -23.75 -1.69 18.00
N SER A 127 -23.45 -2.98 17.80
CA SER A 127 -24.00 -4.09 18.59
C SER A 127 -22.88 -4.93 19.22
N PRO A 128 -22.87 -5.13 20.56
CA PRO A 128 -21.89 -6.01 21.20
C PRO A 128 -21.88 -7.44 20.65
N ALA A 129 -23.04 -7.97 20.25
CA ALA A 129 -23.12 -9.31 19.68
C ALA A 129 -22.45 -9.39 18.30
N GLU A 130 -22.60 -8.35 17.48
CA GLU A 130 -22.00 -8.29 16.14
C GLU A 130 -20.50 -8.01 16.22
N ARG A 131 -20.05 -7.16 17.15
CA ARG A 131 -18.63 -6.97 17.44
C ARG A 131 -17.96 -8.25 17.91
N ALA A 132 -18.60 -9.02 18.79
CA ALA A 132 -18.08 -10.31 19.22
C ALA A 132 -18.00 -11.31 18.05
N LYS A 133 -19.02 -11.36 17.19
CA LYS A 133 -19.01 -12.18 15.97
C LYS A 133 -17.85 -11.81 15.05
N PHE A 134 -17.68 -10.53 14.77
CA PHE A 134 -16.58 -10.02 13.96
C PHE A 134 -15.22 -10.35 14.60
N THR A 135 -15.02 -10.03 15.87
CA THR A 135 -13.80 -10.29 16.64
C THR A 135 -13.37 -11.75 16.55
N ASN A 136 -14.30 -12.68 16.78
CA ASN A 136 -14.01 -14.12 16.71
C ASN A 136 -13.60 -14.53 15.29
N SER A 137 -14.31 -14.04 14.27
CA SER A 137 -13.97 -14.33 12.87
C SER A 137 -12.59 -13.81 12.48
N VAL A 138 -12.20 -12.63 13.00
CA VAL A 138 -10.87 -12.05 12.78
C VAL A 138 -9.79 -12.92 13.40
N VAL A 139 -9.94 -13.33 14.66
CA VAL A 139 -8.96 -14.21 15.32
C VAL A 139 -8.79 -15.50 14.53
N ASP A 140 -9.88 -16.16 14.15
CA ASP A 140 -9.83 -17.40 13.37
C ASP A 140 -9.11 -17.19 12.03
N PHE A 141 -9.39 -16.09 11.33
CA PHE A 141 -8.78 -15.77 10.03
C PHE A 141 -7.27 -15.50 10.15
N LEU A 142 -6.86 -14.67 11.12
CA LEU A 142 -5.45 -14.32 11.33
C LEU A 142 -4.62 -15.55 11.69
N LEU A 143 -5.12 -16.40 12.59
CA LEU A 143 -4.44 -17.63 12.99
C LEU A 143 -4.37 -18.63 11.83
N LYS A 144 -5.45 -18.76 11.05
CA LYS A 144 -5.51 -19.67 9.91
C LYS A 144 -4.45 -19.35 8.85
N TYR A 145 -4.22 -18.07 8.55
CA TYR A 145 -3.26 -17.64 7.52
C TYR A 145 -1.94 -17.10 8.09
N ASN A 146 -1.69 -17.32 9.38
CA ASN A 146 -0.42 -17.04 10.07
C ASN A 146 0.00 -15.54 10.08
N PHE A 147 -0.98 -14.64 10.16
CA PHE A 147 -0.74 -13.21 10.36
C PHE A 147 -0.36 -12.92 11.82
N ASP A 148 0.48 -11.91 12.02
CA ASP A 148 0.90 -11.43 13.35
C ASP A 148 -0.02 -10.34 13.92
N GLY A 149 -1.08 -9.95 13.21
CA GLY A 149 -2.02 -8.94 13.69
C GLY A 149 -2.99 -8.43 12.65
N LEU A 150 -3.82 -7.47 13.07
CA LEU A 150 -4.76 -6.73 12.24
C LEU A 150 -4.40 -5.24 12.22
N ASP A 151 -4.50 -4.63 11.05
CA ASP A 151 -4.60 -3.19 10.86
C ASP A 151 -6.05 -2.82 10.52
N PHE A 152 -6.68 -2.01 11.37
CA PHE A 152 -8.09 -1.62 11.20
C PHE A 152 -8.18 -0.28 10.48
N ASP A 153 -8.41 -0.33 9.17
CA ASP A 153 -8.47 0.82 8.28
C ASP A 153 -9.93 1.22 7.97
N TRP A 154 -10.69 1.57 9.01
CA TRP A 154 -12.05 2.08 8.83
C TRP A 154 -12.00 3.55 8.43
N GLU A 155 -12.42 3.84 7.19
CA GLU A 155 -12.49 5.19 6.64
C GLU A 155 -13.93 5.73 6.50
N TYR A 156 -14.46 6.52 7.42
CA TYR A 156 -13.98 6.77 8.79
C TYR A 156 -15.16 6.65 9.76
N PRO A 157 -14.93 6.27 11.04
CA PRO A 157 -15.97 6.36 12.07
C PRO A 157 -16.68 7.71 12.04
N SER A 158 -18.01 7.73 12.12
CA SER A 158 -18.83 8.95 12.08
C SER A 158 -18.83 9.74 10.75
N ASN A 159 -18.11 9.28 9.73
CA ASN A 159 -18.06 9.90 8.40
C ASN A 159 -18.50 8.90 7.32
N ARG A 160 -18.71 9.38 6.08
CA ARG A 160 -19.04 8.54 4.90
C ARG A 160 -20.22 7.58 5.10
N GLY A 161 -21.25 8.04 5.80
CA GLY A 161 -22.46 7.26 6.14
C GLY A 161 -22.46 6.67 7.56
N GLY A 162 -21.40 6.90 8.34
CA GLY A 162 -21.37 6.64 9.79
C GLY A 162 -22.21 7.62 10.62
N ILE A 163 -22.29 7.35 11.92
CA ILE A 163 -23.04 8.13 12.92
C ILE A 163 -22.14 8.62 14.06
N PRO A 164 -22.50 9.69 14.81
CA PRO A 164 -21.66 10.20 15.90
C PRO A 164 -21.30 9.18 16.99
N ALA A 165 -22.16 8.17 17.23
CA ALA A 165 -21.90 7.10 18.18
C ALA A 165 -20.73 6.18 17.76
N ASP A 166 -20.35 6.19 16.48
CA ASP A 166 -19.23 5.40 15.97
C ASP A 166 -17.91 5.73 16.66
N LYS A 167 -17.71 6.98 17.08
CA LYS A 167 -16.52 7.39 17.85
C LYS A 167 -16.31 6.53 19.10
N GLU A 168 -17.37 6.29 19.85
CA GLU A 168 -17.34 5.47 21.07
C GLU A 168 -17.37 3.97 20.72
N ASN A 169 -18.21 3.58 19.76
CA ASN A 169 -18.31 2.19 19.32
C ASN A 169 -17.01 1.65 18.72
N PHE A 170 -16.22 2.50 18.07
CA PHE A 170 -14.91 2.13 17.57
C PHE A 170 -13.97 1.78 18.73
N ILE A 171 -14.04 2.49 19.86
CA ILE A 171 -13.28 2.16 21.07
C ILE A 171 -13.68 0.79 21.62
N TYR A 172 -14.99 0.53 21.76
CA TYR A 172 -15.46 -0.81 22.19
C TYR A 172 -14.95 -1.91 21.26
N MET A 173 -14.96 -1.67 19.94
CA MET A 173 -14.46 -2.62 18.96
C MET A 173 -12.97 -2.92 19.13
N ILE A 174 -12.11 -1.90 19.25
CA ILE A 174 -10.67 -2.12 19.39
C ILE A 174 -10.29 -2.66 20.78
N GLU A 175 -11.05 -2.36 21.84
CA GLU A 175 -10.87 -2.98 23.16
C GLU A 175 -11.19 -4.49 23.11
N GLU A 176 -12.29 -4.87 22.47
CA GLU A 176 -12.68 -6.28 22.29
C GLU A 176 -11.66 -7.05 21.43
N LEU A 177 -11.19 -6.46 20.33
CA LEU A 177 -10.12 -7.04 19.51
C LEU A 177 -8.82 -7.21 20.31
N LYS A 178 -8.37 -6.16 21.02
CA LYS A 178 -7.12 -6.22 21.79
C LYS A 178 -7.19 -7.29 22.90
N ALA A 179 -8.34 -7.42 23.56
CA ALA A 179 -8.57 -8.47 24.54
C ALA A 179 -8.50 -9.87 23.90
N ALA A 180 -9.14 -10.07 22.74
CA ALA A 180 -9.11 -11.35 22.02
C ALA A 180 -7.73 -11.68 21.42
N PHE A 181 -6.92 -10.68 21.08
CA PHE A 181 -5.60 -10.85 20.48
C PHE A 181 -4.52 -11.18 21.51
N SER A 182 -4.68 -10.72 22.75
CA SER A 182 -3.66 -10.84 23.81
C SER A 182 -3.21 -12.29 24.08
N PRO A 183 -4.09 -13.31 24.16
CA PRO A 183 -3.67 -14.71 24.34
C PRO A 183 -2.83 -15.29 23.20
N HIS A 184 -2.92 -14.68 22.01
CA HIS A 184 -2.23 -15.13 20.80
C HIS A 184 -0.99 -14.29 20.46
N GLY A 185 -0.76 -13.20 21.19
CA GLY A 185 0.34 -12.26 20.89
C GLY A 185 0.14 -11.49 19.58
N LEU A 186 -1.10 -11.37 19.11
CA LEU A 186 -1.43 -10.64 17.88
C LEU A 186 -1.37 -9.11 18.12
N LEU A 187 -0.87 -8.40 17.11
CA LEU A 187 -0.82 -6.94 17.06
C LEU A 187 -2.16 -6.36 16.61
N LEU A 188 -2.51 -5.19 17.13
CA LEU A 188 -3.63 -4.38 16.67
C LEU A 188 -3.14 -2.97 16.36
N THR A 189 -3.23 -2.59 15.10
CA THR A 189 -2.91 -1.26 14.59
C THR A 189 -4.12 -0.65 13.88
N ALA A 190 -4.06 0.64 13.55
CA ALA A 190 -5.07 1.29 12.73
C ALA A 190 -4.44 2.37 11.85
N ALA A 191 -4.84 2.43 10.59
CA ALA A 191 -4.68 3.60 9.75
C ALA A 191 -5.74 4.66 10.09
N VAL A 192 -5.29 5.90 10.22
CA VAL A 192 -6.12 7.01 10.74
C VAL A 192 -5.91 8.28 9.93
N SER A 193 -6.93 9.13 9.90
CA SER A 193 -6.89 10.40 9.16
C SER A 193 -5.88 11.41 9.74
N ALA A 194 -5.24 12.17 8.84
CA ALA A 194 -4.47 13.37 9.18
C ALA A 194 -5.34 14.64 9.33
N GLY A 195 -6.59 14.61 8.85
CA GLY A 195 -7.47 15.77 8.81
C GLY A 195 -8.10 16.09 10.16
N LYS A 196 -7.94 17.34 10.63
CA LYS A 196 -8.44 17.82 11.93
C LYS A 196 -9.92 17.48 12.16
N THR A 197 -10.77 17.75 11.17
CA THR A 197 -12.21 17.54 11.26
C THR A 197 -12.53 16.06 11.49
N THR A 198 -11.93 15.15 10.73
CA THR A 198 -12.09 13.71 10.91
C THR A 198 -11.55 13.26 12.26
N ILE A 199 -10.40 13.76 12.69
CA ILE A 199 -9.82 13.42 14.00
C ILE A 199 -10.79 13.77 15.13
N ASP A 200 -11.40 14.96 15.08
CA ASP A 200 -12.34 15.41 16.09
C ASP A 200 -13.62 14.56 16.13
N THR A 201 -14.16 14.19 14.96
CA THR A 201 -15.42 13.45 14.87
C THR A 201 -15.27 11.95 15.08
N ALA A 202 -14.16 11.34 14.65
CA ALA A 202 -14.02 9.90 14.55
C ALA A 202 -13.28 9.25 15.73
N TYR A 203 -12.37 9.98 16.39
CA TYR A 203 -11.37 9.34 17.25
C TYR A 203 -11.35 9.85 18.69
N ASP A 204 -11.37 8.91 19.65
CA ASP A 204 -10.91 9.14 21.03
C ASP A 204 -9.41 8.81 21.08
N VAL A 205 -8.58 9.82 20.82
CA VAL A 205 -7.13 9.67 20.66
C VAL A 205 -6.46 9.08 21.93
N PRO A 206 -6.75 9.55 23.17
CA PRO A 206 -6.19 8.93 24.36
C PRO A 206 -6.54 7.44 24.52
N ALA A 207 -7.81 7.07 24.26
CA ALA A 207 -8.22 5.67 24.34
C ALA A 207 -7.51 4.83 23.28
N MET A 208 -7.49 5.28 22.02
CA MET A 208 -6.77 4.62 20.93
C MET A 208 -5.29 4.42 21.25
N SER A 209 -4.62 5.46 21.74
CA SER A 209 -3.20 5.39 22.12
C SER A 209 -2.91 4.40 23.24
N ARG A 210 -3.86 4.16 24.14
CA ARG A 210 -3.73 3.13 25.19
C ARG A 210 -3.86 1.72 24.60
N ILE A 211 -4.78 1.52 23.67
CA ILE A 211 -5.22 0.20 23.20
C ILE A 211 -4.35 -0.33 22.05
N LEU A 212 -4.11 0.50 21.05
CA LEU A 212 -3.40 0.11 19.82
C LEU A 212 -1.90 -0.05 20.08
N ASP A 213 -1.27 -0.96 19.35
CA ASP A 213 0.18 -1.12 19.35
C ASP A 213 0.85 0.03 18.58
N HIS A 214 0.31 0.35 17.39
CA HIS A 214 0.73 1.49 16.56
C HIS A 214 -0.49 2.23 15.98
N ILE A 215 -0.31 3.52 15.71
CA ILE A 215 -1.26 4.40 15.04
C ILE A 215 -0.59 4.91 13.75
N HIS A 216 -1.09 4.51 12.59
CA HIS A 216 -0.54 4.87 11.28
C HIS A 216 -1.28 6.11 10.75
N ILE A 217 -0.69 7.31 10.87
CA ILE A 217 -1.34 8.52 10.32
C ILE A 217 -1.18 8.52 8.81
N MET A 218 -2.29 8.56 8.07
CA MET A 218 -2.32 8.75 6.62
C MET A 218 -2.04 10.23 6.27
N ALA A 219 -0.79 10.64 6.44
CA ALA A 219 -0.34 12.04 6.29
C ALA A 219 0.01 12.39 4.83
N TYR A 220 -0.94 12.08 3.96
CA TYR A 220 -0.96 12.33 2.51
C TYR A 220 -2.43 12.58 2.12
N ASP A 221 -2.72 12.81 0.84
CA ASP A 221 -4.06 13.16 0.36
C ASP A 221 -4.60 14.48 0.93
N PHE A 222 -3.70 15.42 1.25
CA PHE A 222 -4.10 16.75 1.69
C PHE A 222 -4.77 17.55 0.57
N HIS A 223 -4.31 17.37 -0.67
CA HIS A 223 -4.85 18.02 -1.86
C HIS A 223 -4.94 17.05 -3.03
N GLY A 224 -5.93 17.21 -3.89
CA GLY A 224 -6.15 16.32 -5.04
C GLY A 224 -7.20 16.85 -6.00
N ALA A 225 -7.41 16.16 -7.12
CA ALA A 225 -8.31 16.60 -8.19
C ALA A 225 -9.81 16.59 -7.86
N TRP A 226 -10.16 16.39 -6.58
CA TRP A 226 -11.48 16.72 -6.03
C TRP A 226 -11.63 18.23 -5.75
N GLU A 227 -10.52 18.97 -5.73
CA GLU A 227 -10.46 20.44 -5.70
C GLU A 227 -10.41 21.02 -7.13
N ASP A 228 -10.65 22.32 -7.26
CA ASP A 228 -10.57 23.08 -8.52
C ASP A 228 -9.27 23.89 -8.66
N PHE A 229 -8.27 23.56 -7.86
CA PHE A 229 -6.94 24.15 -7.85
C PHE A 229 -5.86 23.11 -7.57
N THR A 230 -4.62 23.42 -7.96
CA THR A 230 -3.44 22.60 -7.64
C THR A 230 -3.08 22.67 -6.16
N GLY A 231 -2.68 21.54 -5.59
CA GLY A 231 -2.17 21.46 -4.23
C GLY A 231 -1.29 20.24 -4.05
N HIS A 232 -0.34 20.30 -3.12
CA HIS A 232 0.62 19.23 -2.91
C HIS A 232 -0.01 18.04 -2.16
N ASN A 233 0.31 16.80 -2.56
CA ASN A 233 -0.22 15.58 -1.94
C ASN A 233 0.04 15.51 -0.41
N SER A 234 1.28 15.81 -0.01
CA SER A 234 1.82 15.47 1.32
C SER A 234 2.79 16.54 1.90
N PRO A 235 2.49 17.85 1.86
CA PRO A 235 3.45 18.88 2.30
C PRO A 235 3.87 18.68 3.78
N LEU A 236 5.16 18.87 4.08
CA LEU A 236 5.66 18.67 5.45
C LEU A 236 5.21 19.79 6.40
N TYR A 237 5.40 21.05 6.00
CA TYR A 237 4.95 22.22 6.75
C TYR A 237 3.98 23.06 5.91
N SER A 238 3.26 23.97 6.58
CA SER A 238 2.50 25.02 5.92
C SER A 238 3.41 26.10 5.34
N ASN A 239 3.05 26.64 4.18
CA ASN A 239 3.66 27.82 3.58
C ASN A 239 2.89 29.07 4.02
N PRO A 240 3.45 29.90 4.94
CA PRO A 240 2.75 31.04 5.52
C PRO A 240 2.46 32.17 4.53
N GLU A 241 3.00 32.11 3.31
CA GLU A 241 2.77 33.10 2.27
C GLU A 241 1.47 32.84 1.49
N ILE A 242 1.02 31.59 1.43
CA ILE A 242 -0.09 31.15 0.57
C ILE A 242 -1.15 30.30 1.28
N ASP A 243 -0.80 29.63 2.37
CA ASP A 243 -1.74 28.78 3.12
C ASP A 243 -2.46 29.62 4.18
N TYR A 244 -3.76 29.78 4.03
CA TYR A 244 -4.61 30.51 4.97
C TYR A 244 -5.84 29.68 5.36
N GLY A 245 -6.39 29.98 6.53
CA GLY A 245 -7.61 29.31 7.02
C GLY A 245 -7.38 27.82 7.27
N GLU A 246 -8.27 26.99 6.73
CA GLU A 246 -8.20 25.53 6.91
C GLU A 246 -6.98 24.92 6.21
N PHE A 247 -6.53 25.47 5.09
CA PHE A 247 -5.37 24.95 4.34
C PHE A 247 -4.06 25.04 5.13
N ALA A 248 -3.94 25.98 6.07
CA ALA A 248 -2.79 26.03 6.99
C ALA A 248 -2.65 24.78 7.88
N THR A 249 -3.70 23.94 7.94
CA THR A 249 -3.71 22.66 8.66
C THR A 249 -3.40 21.45 7.78
N PHE A 250 -3.35 21.63 6.45
CA PHE A 250 -3.21 20.55 5.47
C PHE A 250 -1.74 20.20 5.23
N ASN A 251 -1.04 19.82 6.29
CA ASN A 251 0.36 19.42 6.26
C ASN A 251 0.69 18.41 7.36
N GLN A 252 1.80 17.68 7.17
CA GLN A 252 2.21 16.60 8.06
C GLN A 252 2.59 17.10 9.47
N ASP A 253 3.23 18.26 9.60
CA ASP A 253 3.59 18.81 10.91
C ASP A 253 2.35 19.14 11.74
N TYR A 254 1.36 19.82 11.15
CA TYR A 254 0.09 20.09 11.82
C TYR A 254 -0.60 18.80 12.26
N ALA A 255 -0.75 17.82 11.35
CA ALA A 255 -1.42 16.56 11.65
C ALA A 255 -0.73 15.82 12.82
N VAL A 256 0.60 15.69 12.78
CA VAL A 256 1.37 15.04 13.85
C VAL A 256 1.21 15.78 15.18
N ASN A 257 1.40 17.10 15.20
CA ASN A 257 1.27 17.87 16.44
C ASN A 257 -0.16 17.80 16.99
N TYR A 258 -1.18 17.78 16.12
CA TYR A 258 -2.57 17.68 16.54
C TYR A 258 -2.87 16.32 17.21
N TRP A 259 -2.36 15.22 16.65
CA TRP A 259 -2.47 13.89 17.28
C TRP A 259 -1.76 13.85 18.65
N LEU A 260 -0.57 14.45 18.75
CA LEU A 260 0.19 14.53 20.01
C LEU A 260 -0.54 15.39 21.06
N ASP A 261 -1.04 16.56 20.69
CA ASP A 261 -1.80 17.47 21.56
C ASP A 261 -3.11 16.83 22.05
N LYS A 262 -3.70 15.94 21.26
CA LYS A 262 -4.88 15.15 21.63
C LYS A 262 -4.55 13.97 22.56
N GLY A 263 -3.28 13.70 22.83
CA GLY A 263 -2.84 12.70 23.80
C GLY A 263 -2.32 11.39 23.20
N ALA A 264 -1.94 11.36 21.92
CA ALA A 264 -1.24 10.23 21.35
C ALA A 264 0.18 10.10 21.92
N ASP A 265 0.58 8.87 22.25
CA ASP A 265 1.96 8.56 22.60
C ASP A 265 2.84 8.66 21.34
N PRO A 266 3.85 9.55 21.31
CA PRO A 266 4.73 9.69 20.15
C PRO A 266 5.38 8.36 19.75
N SER A 267 5.72 7.50 20.71
CA SER A 267 6.38 6.21 20.43
C SER A 267 5.48 5.20 19.69
N LYS A 268 4.17 5.40 19.70
CA LYS A 268 3.19 4.58 18.96
C LYS A 268 2.73 5.22 17.65
N LEU A 269 2.99 6.51 17.47
CA LEU A 269 2.58 7.26 16.28
C LEU A 269 3.57 7.01 15.14
N VAL A 270 3.06 6.64 13.96
CA VAL A 270 3.86 6.31 12.78
C VAL A 270 3.43 7.23 11.64
N LEU A 271 4.38 7.97 11.07
CA LEU A 271 4.12 8.96 10.03
C LEU A 271 3.95 8.30 8.66
N GLY A 272 2.77 8.39 8.06
CA GLY A 272 2.51 7.93 6.70
C GLY A 272 3.15 8.82 5.63
N MET A 273 3.73 8.18 4.63
CA MET A 273 4.39 8.80 3.49
C MET A 273 3.88 8.15 2.20
N GLY A 274 3.24 8.95 1.33
CA GLY A 274 2.73 8.47 0.05
C GLY A 274 3.86 8.33 -0.97
N LEU A 275 4.02 7.16 -1.59
CA LEU A 275 4.98 6.90 -2.67
C LEU A 275 4.35 7.14 -4.06
N TYR A 276 3.47 8.12 -4.13
CA TYR A 276 2.71 8.53 -5.31
C TYR A 276 2.50 10.05 -5.29
N GLY A 277 2.15 10.61 -6.44
CA GLY A 277 1.78 12.00 -6.60
C GLY A 277 0.30 12.19 -6.89
N ARG A 278 -0.19 13.41 -6.63
CA ARG A 278 -1.52 13.88 -7.05
C ARG A 278 -1.41 14.97 -8.12
N GLY A 279 -2.08 14.72 -9.23
CA GLY A 279 -1.85 15.45 -10.48
C GLY A 279 -3.10 16.10 -11.05
N PHE A 280 -2.89 17.27 -11.66
CA PHE A 280 -3.91 18.20 -12.12
C PHE A 280 -3.63 18.71 -13.53
N ILE A 281 -4.69 19.11 -14.24
CA ILE A 281 -4.61 19.85 -15.48
C ILE A 281 -4.87 21.33 -15.23
N LEU A 282 -3.82 22.14 -15.36
CA LEU A 282 -3.85 23.60 -15.24
C LEU A 282 -4.78 24.21 -16.30
N SER A 283 -5.64 25.12 -15.86
CA SER A 283 -6.46 25.95 -16.75
C SER A 283 -5.61 26.92 -17.58
N ASN A 284 -4.47 27.37 -17.02
CA ASN A 284 -3.50 28.22 -17.71
C ASN A 284 -2.07 27.76 -17.37
N PRO A 285 -1.32 27.18 -18.33
CA PRO A 285 0.08 26.76 -18.13
C PRO A 285 1.04 27.82 -17.59
N ALA A 286 0.74 29.10 -17.82
CA ALA A 286 1.55 30.21 -17.30
C ALA A 286 1.37 30.42 -15.78
N ASN A 287 0.30 29.88 -15.19
CA ASN A 287 0.09 29.83 -13.75
C ASN A 287 0.21 28.38 -13.28
N ASN A 288 1.36 28.03 -12.72
CA ASN A 288 1.77 26.65 -12.42
C ASN A 288 2.31 26.48 -10.98
N GLY A 289 2.08 27.47 -10.12
CA GLY A 289 2.35 27.34 -8.68
C GLY A 289 1.19 26.65 -7.96
N PHE A 290 1.27 26.57 -6.63
CA PHE A 290 0.17 26.10 -5.80
C PHE A 290 -1.06 27.00 -5.91
N TYR A 291 -2.23 26.43 -5.67
CA TYR A 291 -3.54 27.06 -5.78
C TYR A 291 -3.83 27.64 -7.19
N ALA A 292 -3.06 27.25 -8.21
CA ALA A 292 -3.38 27.57 -9.60
C ALA A 292 -4.64 26.81 -10.03
N SER A 293 -5.56 27.49 -10.71
CA SER A 293 -6.83 26.91 -11.14
C SER A 293 -6.64 25.67 -12.02
N ALA A 294 -7.22 24.55 -11.59
CA ALA A 294 -7.13 23.27 -12.25
C ALA A 294 -8.30 22.39 -11.80
N ASN A 295 -9.22 22.08 -12.71
CA ASN A 295 -10.49 21.40 -12.36
C ASN A 295 -10.58 19.97 -12.91
N GLN A 296 -9.48 19.41 -13.40
CA GLN A 296 -9.42 18.07 -13.97
C GLN A 296 -8.17 17.34 -13.47
N PRO A 297 -8.28 16.02 -13.20
CA PRO A 297 -7.12 15.19 -12.95
C PRO A 297 -6.26 15.07 -14.20
N ILE A 298 -4.95 14.85 -14.03
CA ILE A 298 -4.14 14.35 -15.16
C ILE A 298 -4.63 12.97 -15.62
N SER A 299 -4.29 12.61 -16.85
CA SER A 299 -4.57 11.26 -17.35
C SER A 299 -3.90 10.20 -16.50
N ALA A 300 -4.58 9.06 -16.39
CA ALA A 300 -4.09 7.90 -15.67
C ALA A 300 -2.70 7.46 -16.14
N GLY A 301 -1.87 7.00 -15.20
CA GLY A 301 -0.57 6.41 -15.48
C GLY A 301 -0.69 5.04 -16.16
N PRO A 302 0.38 4.53 -16.79
CA PRO A 302 0.36 3.26 -17.51
C PRO A 302 0.10 2.04 -16.62
N TYR A 303 0.43 2.11 -15.34
CA TYR A 303 0.39 1.01 -14.36
C TYR A 303 -0.75 1.17 -13.36
N THR A 304 -0.84 2.32 -12.68
CA THR A 304 -1.87 2.59 -11.67
C THR A 304 -3.25 2.71 -12.29
N ARG A 305 -3.33 3.21 -13.54
CA ARG A 305 -4.55 3.34 -14.35
C ARG A 305 -5.66 4.15 -13.68
N GLU A 306 -5.30 5.04 -12.75
CA GLU A 306 -6.22 5.94 -12.07
C GLU A 306 -5.95 7.40 -12.48
N PRO A 307 -6.94 8.13 -13.02
CA PRO A 307 -6.77 9.55 -13.32
C PRO A 307 -6.41 10.36 -12.06
N GLY A 308 -5.39 11.20 -12.17
CA GLY A 308 -4.98 12.11 -11.09
C GLY A 308 -3.99 11.53 -10.09
N ILE A 309 -3.62 10.25 -10.22
CA ILE A 309 -2.63 9.60 -9.35
C ILE A 309 -1.59 8.90 -10.21
N TRP A 310 -0.31 9.16 -9.96
CA TRP A 310 0.79 8.34 -10.49
C TRP A 310 1.65 7.81 -9.35
N GLY A 311 2.00 6.53 -9.38
CA GLY A 311 3.02 5.96 -8.50
C GLY A 311 4.39 6.57 -8.80
N TYR A 312 5.31 6.56 -7.83
CA TYR A 312 6.67 7.08 -8.05
C TYR A 312 7.39 6.37 -9.19
N ASN A 313 7.19 5.06 -9.36
CA ASN A 313 7.65 4.31 -10.54
C ASN A 313 7.20 4.94 -11.86
N GLU A 314 5.94 5.37 -11.97
CA GLU A 314 5.44 6.04 -13.17
C GLU A 314 6.02 7.45 -13.33
N ILE A 315 6.15 8.20 -12.23
CA ILE A 315 6.72 9.56 -12.22
C ILE A 315 8.18 9.52 -12.70
N CYS A 316 9.00 8.65 -12.11
CA CYS A 316 10.42 8.58 -12.42
C CYS A 316 10.67 8.03 -13.83
N GLU A 317 9.90 7.04 -14.29
CA GLU A 317 10.00 6.54 -15.67
C GLU A 317 9.59 7.61 -16.67
N LYS A 318 8.59 8.44 -16.34
CA LYS A 318 8.18 9.57 -17.17
C LYS A 318 9.30 10.59 -17.33
N PHE A 319 10.01 10.91 -16.25
CA PHE A 319 11.18 11.79 -16.30
C PHE A 319 12.33 11.19 -17.11
N ALA A 320 12.60 9.89 -16.94
CA ALA A 320 13.64 9.18 -17.68
C ALA A 320 13.34 9.12 -19.19
N ALA A 321 12.07 8.92 -19.57
CA ALA A 321 11.62 8.88 -20.95
C ALA A 321 11.61 10.26 -21.64
N GLU A 322 11.47 11.34 -20.86
CA GLU A 322 11.31 12.70 -21.38
C GLU A 322 12.30 13.70 -20.74
N PRO A 323 13.61 13.43 -20.84
CA PRO A 323 14.64 14.16 -20.10
C PRO A 323 14.61 15.66 -20.41
N GLY A 324 14.63 16.47 -19.35
CA GLY A 324 14.66 17.94 -19.45
C GLY A 324 13.36 18.59 -19.92
N THR A 325 12.25 17.84 -20.03
CA THR A 325 10.97 18.41 -20.49
C THR A 325 10.03 18.80 -19.35
N TRP A 326 10.30 18.32 -18.13
CA TRP A 326 9.54 18.63 -16.92
C TRP A 326 10.34 19.63 -16.07
N THR A 327 9.66 20.65 -15.56
CA THR A 327 10.23 21.54 -14.55
C THR A 327 9.92 20.96 -13.18
N VAL A 328 10.94 20.85 -12.32
CA VAL A 328 10.77 20.45 -10.92
C VAL A 328 11.04 21.67 -10.04
N VAL A 329 10.11 21.95 -9.12
CA VAL A 329 10.20 23.05 -8.16
C VAL A 329 10.11 22.46 -6.77
N VAL A 330 11.09 22.78 -5.92
CA VAL A 330 11.08 22.40 -4.51
C VAL A 330 10.64 23.61 -3.71
N ASP A 331 9.51 23.49 -3.01
CA ASP A 331 9.04 24.55 -2.13
C ASP A 331 9.79 24.48 -0.78
N PRO A 332 10.38 25.59 -0.31
CA PRO A 332 11.22 25.61 0.88
C PRO A 332 10.43 25.47 2.20
N PHE A 333 9.10 25.60 2.18
CA PHE A 333 8.24 25.36 3.34
C PHE A 333 7.69 23.94 3.31
N TYR A 334 7.11 23.49 2.19
CA TYR A 334 6.55 22.15 2.07
C TYR A 334 7.62 21.05 2.13
N MET A 335 8.90 21.39 1.89
CA MET A 335 10.04 20.47 1.86
C MET A 335 9.80 19.27 0.91
N SER A 336 9.04 19.51 -0.16
CA SER A 336 8.61 18.49 -1.12
C SER A 336 8.54 19.10 -2.52
N PRO A 337 8.81 18.32 -3.57
CA PRO A 337 8.75 18.81 -4.94
C PRO A 337 7.31 18.84 -5.50
N TYR A 338 7.05 19.81 -6.37
CA TYR A 338 6.07 19.62 -7.42
C TYR A 338 6.73 19.70 -8.79
N THR A 339 6.07 19.18 -9.81
CA THR A 339 6.54 19.23 -11.19
C THR A 339 5.45 19.68 -12.14
N TYR A 340 5.83 20.25 -13.28
CA TYR A 340 4.88 20.59 -14.33
C TYR A 340 5.50 20.53 -15.73
N LYS A 341 4.64 20.29 -16.72
CA LYS A 341 4.96 20.30 -18.15
C LYS A 341 3.72 20.69 -18.95
N GLY A 342 3.80 21.80 -19.68
CA GLY A 342 2.62 22.34 -20.34
C GLY A 342 1.53 22.63 -19.32
N ASN A 343 0.36 22.01 -19.46
CA ASN A 343 -0.73 22.10 -18.51
C ASN A 343 -0.76 20.98 -17.45
N GLN A 344 0.17 20.01 -17.48
CA GLN A 344 0.22 18.96 -16.46
C GLN A 344 0.98 19.48 -15.24
N TRP A 345 0.43 19.25 -14.05
CA TRP A 345 1.02 19.62 -12.77
C TRP A 345 0.90 18.44 -11.79
N MET A 346 1.89 18.21 -10.94
CA MET A 346 1.91 17.08 -10.00
C MET A 346 2.68 17.44 -8.72
N GLY A 347 2.06 17.27 -7.55
CA GLY A 347 2.74 17.29 -6.26
C GLY A 347 3.04 15.87 -5.79
N TYR A 348 4.29 15.58 -5.44
CA TYR A 348 4.75 14.22 -5.13
C TYR A 348 5.93 14.23 -4.15
N ASP A 349 6.34 13.05 -3.70
CA ASP A 349 7.52 12.85 -2.87
C ASP A 349 8.66 12.20 -3.64
N ASP A 350 9.90 12.63 -3.38
CA ASP A 350 11.13 12.04 -3.90
C ASP A 350 12.06 11.59 -2.75
N GLN A 351 13.28 11.16 -3.06
CA GLN A 351 14.23 10.71 -2.05
C GLN A 351 14.56 11.80 -1.02
N ASP A 352 14.73 13.05 -1.46
CA ASP A 352 15.16 14.14 -0.59
C ASP A 352 14.02 14.59 0.34
N SER A 353 12.80 14.68 -0.18
CA SER A 353 11.62 15.01 0.64
C SER A 353 11.32 13.90 1.65
N LEU A 354 11.39 12.63 1.26
CA LEU A 354 11.16 11.49 2.16
C LEU A 354 12.25 11.34 3.21
N LYS A 355 13.51 11.59 2.85
CA LYS A 355 14.60 11.70 3.83
C LYS A 355 14.33 12.79 4.85
N THR A 356 13.89 13.96 4.40
CA THR A 356 13.55 15.09 5.28
C THR A 356 12.39 14.74 6.22
N LYS A 357 11.35 14.08 5.72
CA LYS A 357 10.19 13.63 6.50
C LYS A 357 10.56 12.52 7.50
N ALA A 358 11.46 11.62 7.14
CA ALA A 358 12.00 10.61 8.05
C ALA A 358 12.83 11.24 9.19
N GLN A 359 13.67 12.24 8.88
CA GLN A 359 14.38 13.02 9.89
C GLN A 359 13.42 13.78 10.81
N TYR A 360 12.36 14.36 10.25
CA TYR A 360 11.29 15.00 11.01
C TYR A 360 10.63 14.02 11.98
N ALA A 361 10.21 12.83 11.51
CA ALA A 361 9.62 11.79 12.34
C ALA A 361 10.56 11.39 13.50
N ALA A 362 11.85 11.19 13.23
CA ALA A 362 12.84 10.92 14.26
C ALA A 362 12.96 12.07 15.27
N SER A 363 12.98 13.32 14.81
CA SER A 363 13.12 14.52 15.66
C SER A 363 11.92 14.74 16.59
N LYS A 364 10.72 14.34 16.17
CA LYS A 364 9.49 14.36 16.98
C LYS A 364 9.37 13.16 17.92
N GLY A 365 10.35 12.25 17.89
CA GLY A 365 10.34 11.05 18.71
C GLY A 365 9.30 10.00 18.28
N LEU A 366 8.80 10.08 17.05
CA LEU A 366 7.74 9.19 16.55
C LEU A 366 8.18 7.72 16.56
N GLY A 367 7.23 6.80 16.62
CA GLY A 367 7.45 5.36 16.58
C GLY A 367 8.12 4.87 15.30
N GLY A 368 7.91 5.59 14.19
CA GLY A 368 8.53 5.29 12.90
C GLY A 368 7.84 5.96 11.72
N ALA A 369 7.98 5.34 10.55
CA ALA A 369 7.34 5.75 9.30
C ALA A 369 6.52 4.60 8.70
N MET A 370 5.50 4.98 7.93
CA MET A 370 4.64 4.11 7.17
C MET A 370 4.66 4.55 5.71
N VAL A 371 4.61 3.62 4.75
CA VAL A 371 4.48 3.95 3.31
C VAL A 371 3.20 3.40 2.71
N TRP A 372 2.58 4.24 1.90
CA TRP A 372 1.51 3.88 0.98
C TRP A 372 1.96 4.18 -0.46
N SER A 373 2.34 3.21 -1.26
CA SER A 373 2.49 1.78 -0.95
C SER A 373 3.72 1.21 -1.64
N VAL A 374 4.15 0.01 -1.23
CA VAL A 374 5.39 -0.61 -1.72
C VAL A 374 5.45 -0.77 -3.23
N GLU A 375 4.32 -1.11 -3.85
CA GLU A 375 4.21 -1.33 -5.29
C GLU A 375 4.22 -0.02 -6.11
N THR A 376 4.31 1.14 -5.46
CA THR A 376 4.40 2.44 -6.14
C THR A 376 5.80 3.06 -6.05
N ASP A 377 6.73 2.46 -5.29
CA ASP A 377 8.16 2.79 -5.35
C ASP A 377 8.78 2.30 -6.69
N ASP A 378 10.00 2.71 -7.01
CA ASP A 378 10.83 2.13 -8.08
C ASP A 378 11.32 0.72 -7.66
N PHE A 379 10.41 -0.23 -7.53
CA PHE A 379 10.68 -1.58 -7.02
C PHE A 379 11.52 -2.44 -7.97
N HIS A 380 11.63 -2.06 -9.25
CA HIS A 380 12.56 -2.68 -10.20
C HIS A 380 13.92 -1.98 -10.26
N GLY A 381 14.06 -0.79 -9.69
CA GLY A 381 15.27 0.02 -9.79
C GLY A 381 15.51 0.54 -11.22
N THR A 382 14.46 0.72 -12.01
CA THR A 382 14.52 1.14 -13.41
C THR A 382 15.08 2.56 -13.53
N CYS A 383 14.68 3.45 -12.61
CA CYS A 383 15.04 4.85 -12.66
C CYS A 383 16.36 5.15 -11.96
N HIS A 384 16.64 4.46 -10.85
CA HIS A 384 17.75 4.78 -9.95
C HIS A 384 18.82 3.69 -9.86
N GLY A 385 18.66 2.57 -10.56
CA GLY A 385 19.55 1.40 -10.49
C GLY A 385 19.47 0.66 -9.15
N THR A 386 18.54 1.04 -8.27
CA THR A 386 18.36 0.46 -6.93
C THR A 386 16.87 0.22 -6.69
N PRO A 387 16.44 -1.04 -6.53
CA PRO A 387 15.07 -1.38 -6.14
C PRO A 387 14.67 -0.74 -4.81
N PHE A 388 13.42 -0.27 -4.73
CA PHE A 388 12.80 0.29 -3.53
C PHE A 388 13.56 1.48 -2.94
N ILE A 389 14.04 2.37 -3.80
CA ILE A 389 14.94 3.45 -3.39
C ILE A 389 14.29 4.40 -2.38
N LEU A 390 12.99 4.66 -2.49
CA LEU A 390 12.30 5.55 -1.56
C LEU A 390 12.15 4.92 -0.18
N ILE A 391 11.72 3.66 -0.11
CA ILE A 391 11.58 2.92 1.15
C ILE A 391 12.93 2.76 1.83
N LYS A 392 13.97 2.39 1.08
CA LYS A 392 15.35 2.28 1.61
C LYS A 392 15.83 3.61 2.17
N THR A 393 15.56 4.71 1.49
CA THR A 393 15.91 6.05 1.97
C THR A 393 15.26 6.36 3.33
N ILE A 394 13.98 6.05 3.49
CA ILE A 394 13.26 6.25 4.76
C ILE A 394 13.84 5.34 5.85
N TYR A 395 13.97 4.04 5.56
CA TYR A 395 14.49 3.05 6.51
C TYR A 395 15.88 3.44 7.00
N GLU A 396 16.80 3.74 6.09
CA GLU A 396 18.20 4.02 6.42
C GLU A 396 18.37 5.33 7.17
N THR A 397 17.49 6.30 6.91
CA THR A 397 17.44 7.55 7.67
C THR A 397 17.02 7.29 9.13
N LEU A 398 16.10 6.36 9.37
CA LEU A 398 15.60 6.05 10.71
C LEU A 398 16.47 5.06 11.48
N ASN A 399 17.04 4.07 10.79
CA ASN A 399 17.61 2.88 11.40
C ASN A 399 19.08 2.63 11.01
N GLY A 400 19.65 3.44 10.14
CA GLY A 400 20.95 3.19 9.52
C GLY A 400 20.89 2.12 8.43
N PRO A 401 22.05 1.74 7.86
CA PRO A 401 22.13 0.87 6.68
C PRO A 401 21.38 -0.45 6.85
N ILE A 402 20.69 -0.89 5.78
CA ILE A 402 20.03 -2.19 5.76
C ILE A 402 21.09 -3.30 5.71
N VAL A 403 20.98 -4.24 6.64
CA VAL A 403 21.89 -5.39 6.73
C VAL A 403 21.16 -6.65 6.30
N TYR A 404 21.57 -7.17 5.15
CA TYR A 404 21.08 -8.46 4.65
C TYR A 404 21.84 -9.61 5.33
N PRO A 405 21.16 -10.69 5.74
CA PRO A 405 21.83 -11.89 6.20
C PRO A 405 22.75 -12.42 5.09
N THR A 406 24.02 -12.65 5.41
CA THR A 406 24.90 -13.38 4.51
C THR A 406 24.36 -14.79 4.35
N PRO A 407 24.21 -15.32 3.11
CA PRO A 407 23.87 -16.72 2.91
C PRO A 407 24.84 -17.59 3.71
N PRO A 408 24.36 -18.65 4.39
CA PRO A 408 25.26 -19.56 5.07
C PRO A 408 26.26 -20.12 4.04
N THR A 409 27.54 -19.89 4.28
CA THR A 409 28.66 -20.46 3.52
C THR A 409 28.76 -21.96 3.82
N GLY A 410 27.76 -22.72 3.40
CA GLY A 410 27.84 -24.17 3.31
C GLY A 410 28.34 -24.53 1.91
N GLU A 411 29.59 -24.95 1.80
CA GLU A 411 30.03 -25.75 0.64
C GLU A 411 29.01 -26.88 0.43
N PRO A 412 28.52 -27.11 -0.80
CA PRO A 412 27.71 -28.28 -1.05
C PRO A 412 28.62 -29.50 -0.85
N THR A 413 28.48 -30.20 0.27
CA THR A 413 29.01 -31.55 0.43
C THR A 413 28.27 -32.43 -0.57
N GLN A 414 28.85 -32.55 -1.76
CA GLN A 414 28.36 -33.41 -2.82
C GLN A 414 28.46 -34.86 -2.33
N PRO A 415 27.35 -35.62 -2.32
CA PRO A 415 27.42 -37.05 -2.06
C PRO A 415 28.26 -37.71 -3.16
N THR A 416 29.33 -38.41 -2.76
CA THR A 416 30.14 -39.22 -3.68
C THR A 416 29.28 -40.40 -4.13
N VAL A 417 28.70 -40.31 -5.32
CA VAL A 417 28.06 -41.43 -6.01
C VAL A 417 29.06 -42.00 -7.00
N THR A 418 29.71 -43.10 -6.64
CA THR A 418 30.45 -43.96 -7.56
C THR A 418 29.46 -44.76 -8.41
N GLY A 419 29.26 -44.36 -9.66
CA GLY A 419 28.50 -45.11 -10.67
C GLY A 419 28.96 -44.74 -12.09
N PRO A 420 28.93 -45.67 -13.07
CA PRO A 420 29.56 -45.46 -14.37
C PRO A 420 28.77 -44.48 -15.24
N ALA A 421 29.52 -43.66 -15.98
CA ALA A 421 29.01 -42.63 -16.87
C ALA A 421 28.16 -43.19 -18.04
N PRO A 422 27.02 -42.54 -18.37
CA PRO A 422 26.48 -42.55 -19.71
C PRO A 422 26.90 -41.29 -20.46
N THR A 423 27.51 -41.50 -21.61
CA THR A 423 27.79 -40.52 -22.67
C THR A 423 26.48 -39.99 -23.25
N GLY A 424 26.32 -38.67 -23.27
CA GLY A 424 25.25 -37.98 -23.99
C GLY A 424 25.55 -36.48 -24.07
N GLU A 425 26.05 -36.05 -25.22
CA GLU A 425 26.17 -34.63 -25.57
C GLU A 425 24.78 -34.00 -25.64
N PHE A 426 24.59 -32.89 -24.91
CA PHE A 426 23.49 -31.96 -25.17
C PHE A 426 24.04 -30.53 -25.22
N THR A 427 23.83 -29.94 -26.39
CA THR A 427 24.20 -28.59 -26.80
C THR A 427 23.38 -27.53 -26.08
N THR A 428 24.05 -26.44 -25.75
CA THR A 428 23.50 -25.18 -25.23
C THR A 428 22.55 -24.50 -26.22
N GLY A 429 21.34 -24.16 -25.80
CA GLY A 429 20.40 -23.31 -26.53
C GLY A 429 19.67 -22.37 -25.57
N GLY A 430 19.83 -21.06 -25.77
CA GLY A 430 19.27 -20.01 -24.91
C GLY A 430 17.75 -19.87 -25.04
N TYR A 431 17.11 -19.48 -23.93
CA TYR A 431 15.69 -19.16 -23.88
C TYR A 431 15.47 -17.67 -24.19
N SER A 432 14.66 -17.42 -25.22
CA SER A 432 14.13 -16.10 -25.61
C SER A 432 12.66 -16.01 -25.20
N THR A 433 12.29 -14.87 -24.62
CA THR A 433 10.96 -14.50 -24.12
C THR A 433 9.94 -14.22 -25.24
N THR A 434 8.68 -14.66 -25.08
CA THR A 434 7.55 -14.35 -25.99
C THR A 434 6.56 -13.35 -25.36
N LYS A 435 6.10 -12.40 -26.18
CA LYS A 435 5.16 -11.29 -25.89
C LYS A 435 3.70 -11.74 -25.76
N ASP A 436 2.93 -11.01 -24.94
CA ASP A 436 1.46 -11.11 -24.81
C ASP A 436 0.73 -10.01 -25.65
N PRO A 437 -0.52 -10.23 -26.12
CA PRO A 437 -1.15 -9.47 -27.20
C PRO A 437 -2.00 -8.27 -26.75
N ARG A 438 -2.21 -7.35 -27.70
CA ARG A 438 -2.89 -6.04 -27.58
C ARG A 438 -4.32 -6.11 -28.16
N PRO A 439 -5.31 -5.37 -27.63
CA PRO A 439 -6.65 -5.33 -28.21
C PRO A 439 -6.74 -4.42 -29.44
N THR A 440 -7.54 -4.81 -30.43
CA THR A 440 -7.91 -3.99 -31.60
C THR A 440 -9.41 -3.74 -31.62
N THR A 441 -9.80 -2.47 -31.63
CA THR A 441 -11.16 -1.98 -31.79
C THR A 441 -11.56 -1.90 -33.25
N VAL A 442 -12.61 -2.62 -33.65
CA VAL A 442 -13.37 -2.38 -34.89
C VAL A 442 -14.87 -2.55 -34.59
N THR A 443 -15.72 -1.63 -35.04
CA THR A 443 -17.20 -1.65 -34.92
C THR A 443 -17.84 -0.97 -36.16
N PRO A 444 -19.15 -1.16 -36.51
CA PRO A 444 -20.15 -2.25 -36.29
C PRO A 444 -21.10 -2.48 -37.56
N PRO A 445 -22.36 -3.02 -37.56
CA PRO A 445 -23.20 -3.88 -36.65
C PRO A 445 -23.90 -5.11 -37.39
N PRO A 446 -24.79 -5.96 -36.78
CA PRO A 446 -26.14 -5.60 -36.28
C PRO A 446 -26.50 -6.09 -34.85
N SER A 447 -26.89 -5.14 -34.02
CA SER A 447 -28.05 -5.08 -33.09
C SER A 447 -28.53 -6.29 -32.25
N GLN A 448 -27.82 -7.40 -32.15
CA GLN A 448 -28.23 -8.55 -31.30
C GLN A 448 -27.11 -9.18 -30.48
N THR A 449 -25.87 -8.70 -30.60
CA THR A 449 -24.70 -9.30 -29.94
C THR A 449 -24.80 -9.30 -28.42
N CYS A 450 -25.39 -8.26 -27.83
CA CYS A 450 -25.52 -8.11 -26.39
C CYS A 450 -26.99 -8.16 -25.96
N GLN A 451 -27.36 -9.22 -25.23
CA GLN A 451 -28.69 -9.38 -24.63
C GLN A 451 -28.69 -9.11 -23.13
N SER A 452 -27.53 -9.25 -22.48
CA SER A 452 -27.28 -8.88 -21.10
C SER A 452 -25.83 -8.42 -20.94
N GLU A 453 -25.54 -7.80 -19.81
CA GLU A 453 -24.17 -7.46 -19.43
C GLU A 453 -23.36 -8.73 -19.13
N GLY A 454 -22.10 -8.77 -19.55
CA GLY A 454 -21.19 -9.88 -19.28
C GLY A 454 -20.29 -10.28 -20.45
N TYR A 455 -19.50 -11.33 -20.24
CA TYR A 455 -18.62 -11.91 -21.25
C TYR A 455 -19.34 -13.03 -22.00
N PHE A 456 -19.15 -13.08 -23.32
CA PHE A 456 -19.80 -14.04 -24.18
C PHE A 456 -18.81 -14.64 -25.20
N PRO A 457 -18.93 -15.94 -25.50
CA PRO A 457 -18.10 -16.58 -26.53
C PRO A 457 -18.39 -15.97 -27.90
N ASP A 458 -17.36 -15.85 -28.75
CA ASP A 458 -17.58 -15.61 -30.16
C ASP A 458 -18.22 -16.86 -30.81
N PRO A 459 -19.32 -16.72 -31.55
CA PRO A 459 -20.03 -17.87 -32.10
C PRO A 459 -19.27 -18.60 -33.22
N ASN A 460 -18.21 -18.00 -33.77
CA ASN A 460 -17.45 -18.52 -34.90
C ASN A 460 -16.00 -18.90 -34.57
N ASP A 461 -15.47 -18.47 -33.42
CA ASP A 461 -14.08 -18.71 -33.03
C ASP A 461 -13.95 -18.92 -31.52
N CYS A 462 -13.74 -20.18 -31.10
CA CYS A 462 -13.55 -20.53 -29.69
C CYS A 462 -12.39 -19.77 -29.02
N GLY A 463 -11.39 -19.31 -29.78
CA GLY A 463 -10.30 -18.50 -29.26
C GLY A 463 -10.68 -17.04 -29.02
N LYS A 464 -11.92 -16.62 -29.27
CA LYS A 464 -12.37 -15.24 -29.14
C LYS A 464 -13.62 -15.13 -28.29
N TYR A 465 -13.76 -13.95 -27.68
CA TYR A 465 -14.91 -13.61 -26.86
C TYR A 465 -15.12 -12.11 -26.86
N TYR A 466 -16.26 -11.67 -26.35
CA TYR A 466 -16.56 -10.25 -26.24
C TYR A 466 -17.22 -9.91 -24.91
N LEU A 467 -16.99 -8.69 -24.44
CA LEU A 467 -17.63 -8.11 -23.26
C LEU A 467 -18.70 -7.12 -23.71
N CYS A 468 -19.92 -7.31 -23.21
CA CYS A 468 -21.03 -6.38 -23.37
C CYS A 468 -21.15 -5.50 -22.12
N VAL A 469 -21.01 -4.19 -22.29
CA VAL A 469 -21.16 -3.19 -21.22
C VAL A 469 -22.34 -2.26 -21.56
N PRO A 470 -23.29 -2.04 -20.63
CA PRO A 470 -24.41 -1.13 -20.87
C PRO A 470 -23.92 0.33 -20.93
N SER A 471 -24.40 1.09 -21.92
CA SER A 471 -24.13 2.52 -22.09
C SER A 471 -25.43 3.25 -22.43
N GLY A 472 -26.17 3.64 -21.39
CA GLY A 472 -27.51 4.23 -21.55
C GLY A 472 -28.51 3.20 -22.10
N SER A 473 -29.15 3.50 -23.23
CA SER A 473 -30.03 2.57 -23.95
C SER A 473 -29.31 1.72 -25.01
N GLU A 474 -27.99 1.83 -25.10
CA GLU A 474 -27.15 1.13 -26.08
C GLU A 474 -26.13 0.21 -25.38
N TRP A 475 -25.46 -0.65 -26.15
CA TRP A 475 -24.41 -1.55 -25.69
C TRP A 475 -23.05 -1.18 -26.29
N VAL A 476 -22.01 -1.17 -25.46
CA VAL A 476 -20.62 -1.10 -25.91
C VAL A 476 -20.04 -2.51 -25.89
N VAL A 477 -19.46 -2.93 -27.01
CA VAL A 477 -18.91 -4.29 -27.18
C VAL A 477 -17.39 -4.22 -27.33
N TYR A 478 -16.67 -4.95 -26.47
CA TYR A 478 -15.22 -5.09 -26.55
C TYR A 478 -14.86 -6.51 -26.97
N TYR A 479 -14.05 -6.67 -28.01
CA TYR A 479 -13.63 -7.99 -28.50
C TYR A 479 -12.25 -8.34 -27.98
N TYR A 480 -12.07 -9.61 -27.62
CA TYR A 480 -10.87 -10.18 -27.05
C TYR A 480 -10.51 -11.49 -27.75
N GLU A 481 -9.22 -11.83 -27.71
CA GLU A 481 -8.68 -13.11 -28.18
C GLU A 481 -7.94 -13.74 -27.00
N CYS A 482 -8.23 -15.01 -26.76
CA CYS A 482 -7.57 -15.82 -25.76
C CYS A 482 -6.10 -16.05 -26.13
N GLY A 483 -5.27 -16.30 -25.11
CA GLY A 483 -3.86 -16.64 -25.32
C GLY A 483 -3.70 -17.87 -26.22
N ALA A 484 -2.57 -17.97 -26.93
CA ALA A 484 -2.34 -19.04 -27.89
C ALA A 484 -2.58 -20.43 -27.28
N GLY A 485 -3.43 -21.22 -27.93
CA GLY A 485 -3.79 -22.57 -27.48
C GLY A 485 -4.87 -22.64 -26.39
N THR A 486 -5.49 -21.52 -26.03
CA THR A 486 -6.64 -21.45 -25.10
C THR A 486 -7.91 -20.97 -25.80
N VAL A 487 -9.06 -21.28 -25.23
CA VAL A 487 -10.40 -20.93 -25.74
C VAL A 487 -11.25 -20.32 -24.63
N PHE A 488 -12.22 -19.48 -24.97
CA PHE A 488 -13.07 -18.84 -23.97
C PHE A 488 -14.06 -19.84 -23.36
N ASP A 489 -14.08 -19.90 -22.04
CA ASP A 489 -14.94 -20.76 -21.23
C ASP A 489 -16.01 -19.91 -20.51
N PRO A 490 -17.28 -19.96 -20.96
CA PRO A 490 -18.35 -19.17 -20.35
C PRO A 490 -18.70 -19.63 -18.93
N SER A 491 -18.26 -20.82 -18.48
CA SER A 491 -18.51 -21.28 -17.11
C SER A 491 -17.65 -20.56 -16.07
N ILE A 492 -16.48 -20.05 -16.49
CA ILE A 492 -15.55 -19.30 -15.65
C ILE A 492 -15.33 -17.86 -16.14
N ASN A 493 -16.02 -17.46 -17.21
CA ASN A 493 -15.89 -16.17 -17.88
C ASN A 493 -14.43 -15.79 -18.21
N ASN A 494 -13.63 -16.77 -18.63
CA ASN A 494 -12.21 -16.58 -18.93
C ASN A 494 -11.68 -17.64 -19.90
N CYS A 495 -10.44 -17.49 -20.37
CA CYS A 495 -9.79 -18.45 -21.25
C CYS A 495 -9.35 -19.71 -20.48
N ASN A 496 -9.66 -20.89 -21.03
CA ASN A 496 -9.33 -22.20 -20.50
C ASN A 496 -8.72 -23.07 -21.62
N PHE A 497 -8.18 -24.24 -21.27
CA PHE A 497 -7.71 -25.18 -22.28
C PHE A 497 -8.88 -25.81 -23.06
N PRO A 498 -8.74 -26.01 -24.39
CA PRO A 498 -9.80 -26.54 -25.26
C PRO A 498 -10.50 -27.78 -24.72
N TYR A 499 -9.75 -28.74 -24.17
CA TYR A 499 -10.28 -30.00 -23.66
C TYR A 499 -11.17 -29.86 -22.41
N ASN A 500 -11.18 -28.68 -21.77
CA ASN A 500 -12.04 -28.38 -20.62
C ASN A 500 -13.32 -27.63 -21.01
N VAL A 501 -13.46 -27.18 -22.27
CA VAL A 501 -14.59 -26.34 -22.72
C VAL A 501 -15.47 -27.12 -23.68
N PRO A 502 -16.69 -27.50 -23.25
CA PRO A 502 -17.61 -28.25 -24.10
C PRO A 502 -17.89 -27.54 -25.43
N GLY A 503 -17.70 -28.23 -26.55
CA GLY A 503 -17.89 -27.70 -27.91
C GLY A 503 -16.65 -27.04 -28.54
N CYS A 504 -15.55 -26.89 -27.79
CA CYS A 504 -14.29 -26.33 -28.27
C CYS A 504 -13.11 -27.31 -28.14
N GLU A 505 -13.36 -28.58 -27.85
CA GLU A 505 -12.35 -29.60 -27.49
C GLU A 505 -11.32 -29.85 -28.60
N ASN A 506 -11.73 -29.65 -29.85
CA ASN A 506 -10.89 -29.86 -31.03
C ASN A 506 -10.32 -28.56 -31.61
N TYR A 507 -10.36 -27.45 -30.86
CA TYR A 507 -9.84 -26.17 -31.34
C TYR A 507 -8.35 -26.29 -31.70
N PRO A 508 -7.96 -26.14 -32.98
CA PRO A 508 -6.62 -26.51 -33.43
C PRO A 508 -5.52 -25.52 -33.01
N GLY A 509 -5.90 -24.38 -32.41
CA GLY A 509 -5.00 -23.27 -32.07
C GLY A 509 -4.39 -22.62 -33.32
N LYS A 510 -4.21 -21.31 -33.33
CA LYS A 510 -3.27 -20.71 -34.29
C LYS A 510 -1.86 -21.14 -33.89
N ARG A 511 -1.30 -22.14 -34.58
CA ARG A 511 0.14 -22.37 -34.54
C ARG A 511 0.81 -21.18 -35.22
N ASP A 512 1.72 -20.51 -34.52
CA ASP A 512 2.60 -19.51 -35.12
C ASP A 512 3.32 -20.13 -36.32
N VAL A 513 2.88 -19.79 -37.54
CA VAL A 513 3.63 -20.03 -38.75
C VAL A 513 4.64 -18.90 -38.84
N GLN A 514 5.87 -19.18 -38.40
CA GLN A 514 7.01 -18.28 -38.62
C GLN A 514 7.25 -18.10 -40.13
N HIS A 515 7.11 -16.87 -40.62
CA HIS A 515 7.79 -16.35 -41.81
C HIS A 515 8.22 -14.91 -41.58
#